data_AF-A0AB74M7Q8-F1
#
_entry.id   AF-A0AB74M7Q8-F1
#
_cell.length_a   1.000
_cell.length_b   1.000
_cell.length_c   1.000
_cell.angle_alpha   90.00
_cell.angle_beta   90.00
_cell.angle_gamma   90.00
#
_symmetry.space_group_name_H-M   'P 1'
#
loop_
_entity.id
_entity.type
_entity.pdbx_description
1 polymer ?
#
loop_
_entity_poly.entity_id
_entity_poly.type
_entity_poly.pdbx_seq_one_letter_code
_entity_poly.pdbx_strand_id
1 'polypeptide(L)' 'VKRTIINQAAGKMVREGLLVVDGYTDKITHYRKPTEKERLELERRAEQQQKPSVIQDCKRSEIMKRILFIYGAGEELPVI' A
#
# COMPACT_ATOMS: atom_id res chain seq x y z
N VAL A 1 13.83 -24.79 7.03
CA VAL A 1 13.34 -23.39 7.07
C VAL A 1 12.11 -23.32 7.98
N LYS A 2 12.01 -22.35 8.90
CA LYS A 2 10.85 -22.23 9.81
C LYS A 2 9.59 -21.80 9.05
N ARG A 3 8.45 -22.45 9.31
CA ARG A 3 7.15 -22.19 8.63
C ARG A 3 6.71 -20.73 8.72
N THR A 4 6.98 -20.08 9.85
CA THR A 4 6.69 -18.65 10.07
C THR A 4 7.41 -17.75 9.07
N ILE A 5 8.67 -18.04 8.76
CA ILE A 5 9.47 -17.25 7.82
C ILE A 5 8.93 -17.43 6.39
N ILE A 6 8.53 -18.64 6.03
CA ILE A 6 7.92 -18.93 4.72
C ILE A 6 6.60 -18.17 4.57
N ASN A 7 5.74 -18.19 5.60
CA ASN A 7 4.47 -17.46 5.54
C ASN A 7 4.66 -15.94 5.52
N GLN A 8 5.66 -15.41 6.22
CA GLN A 8 6.02 -13.99 6.13
C GLN A 8 6.51 -13.62 4.73
N ALA A 9 7.38 -14.44 4.13
CA ALA A 9 7.86 -14.25 2.77
C ALA A 9 6.72 -14.34 1.74
N ALA A 10 5.88 -15.37 1.84
CA ALA A 10 4.72 -15.55 0.96
C ALA A 10 3.73 -14.38 1.10
N GLY A 11 3.49 -13.89 2.33
CA GLY A 11 2.68 -12.69 2.56
C GLY A 11 3.28 -11.43 1.94
N LYS A 12 4.62 -11.29 1.91
CA LYS A 12 5.29 -10.20 1.19
C LYS A 12 5.08 -10.33 -0.33
N MET A 13 5.24 -11.53 -0.87
CA MET A 13 5.02 -11.81 -2.29
C MET A 13 3.58 -11.55 -2.74
N VAL A 14 2.59 -11.80 -1.87
CA VAL A 14 1.18 -11.42 -2.15
C VAL A 14 1.02 -9.90 -2.24
N ARG A 15 1.65 -9.13 -1.35
CA ARG A 15 1.61 -7.66 -1.40
C ARG A 15 2.30 -7.09 -2.64
N GLU A 16 3.34 -7.77 -3.11
CA GLU A 16 4.07 -7.45 -4.34
C GLU A 16 3.32 -7.93 -5.60
N GLY A 17 2.17 -8.60 -5.45
CA GLY A 17 1.36 -9.10 -6.57
C GLY A 17 1.92 -10.35 -7.26
N LEU A 18 2.95 -10.98 -6.68
CA LEU A 18 3.61 -12.17 -7.22
C LEU A 18 2.84 -13.46 -6.92
N LEU A 19 2.01 -13.46 -5.87
CA LEU A 19 1.19 -14.58 -5.45
C LEU A 19 -0.24 -14.11 -5.14
N VAL A 20 -1.19 -15.02 -5.30
CA VAL A 20 -2.57 -14.86 -4.84
C VAL A 20 -2.86 -15.92 -3.79
N VAL A 21 -3.65 -15.55 -2.79
CA VAL A 21 -4.17 -16.51 -1.80
C VAL A 21 -5.31 -17.29 -2.45
N ASP A 22 -5.13 -18.60 -2.57
CA ASP A 22 -6.11 -19.50 -3.19
C ASP A 22 -7.11 -20.03 -2.17
N GLY A 23 -6.70 -20.14 -0.91
CA GLY A 23 -7.55 -20.61 0.16
C GLY A 23 -6.81 -20.81 1.47
N TYR A 24 -7.56 -21.20 2.50
CA TYR A 24 -7.04 -21.50 3.81
C TYR A 24 -7.60 -22.83 4.30
N THR A 25 -6.72 -23.71 4.77
CA THR A 25 -7.11 -25.00 5.35
C THR A 25 -6.43 -25.15 6.70
N ASP A 26 -7.23 -25.26 7.77
CA ASP A 26 -6.84 -25.33 9.18
C ASP A 26 -5.83 -24.27 9.64
N LYS A 27 -4.55 -24.44 9.27
CA LYS A 27 -3.37 -23.66 9.67
C LYS A 27 -2.42 -23.40 8.49
N ILE A 28 -2.87 -23.64 7.26
CA ILE A 28 -2.08 -23.53 6.03
C ILE A 28 -2.78 -22.58 5.08
N THR A 29 -2.08 -21.50 4.72
CA THR A 29 -2.50 -20.64 3.61
C THR A 29 -1.95 -21.23 2.32
N HIS A 30 -2.85 -21.49 1.37
CA HIS A 30 -2.48 -21.94 0.04
C HIS A 30 -2.26 -20.72 -0.85
N TYR A 31 -1.10 -20.67 -1.49
CA TYR A 31 -0.74 -19.63 -2.42
C TYR A 31 -0.62 -20.22 -3.81
N ARG A 32 -1.07 -19.48 -4.82
CA ARG A 32 -0.90 -19.83 -6.23
C ARG A 32 -0.34 -18.67 -7.02
N LYS A 33 0.19 -18.97 -8.20
CA LYS A 33 0.55 -17.93 -9.17
C LYS A 33 -0.72 -17.22 -9.65
N PRO A 34 -0.68 -15.88 -9.79
CA PRO A 34 -1.78 -15.13 -10.39
C PRO A 34 -1.98 -15.57 -11.83
N THR A 35 -3.24 -15.60 -12.25
CA THR A 35 -3.56 -15.62 -13.69
C THR A 35 -3.22 -14.26 -14.32
N GLU A 36 -3.10 -14.21 -15.64
CA GLU A 36 -2.75 -12.98 -16.35
C GLU A 36 -3.79 -11.85 -16.11
N LYS A 37 -5.07 -12.22 -15.96
CA LYS A 37 -6.14 -11.28 -15.59
C LYS A 37 -5.94 -10.72 -14.18
N GLU A 38 -5.66 -11.57 -13.20
CA GLU A 38 -5.40 -11.15 -11.82
C GLU A 38 -4.13 -10.29 -11.73
N ARG A 39 -3.10 -10.60 -12.53
CA ARG A 39 -1.89 -9.78 -12.60
C ARG A 39 -2.18 -8.37 -13.10
N LEU A 40 -2.96 -8.25 -14.19
CA LEU A 40 -3.39 -6.95 -14.73
C LEU A 40 -4.28 -6.16 -13.76
N GLU A 41 -5.09 -6.84 -12.94
CA GLU A 41 -5.86 -6.17 -11.88
C GLU A 41 -4.97 -5.71 -10.72
N LEU A 42 -3.98 -6.51 -10.33
CA LEU A 42 -3.02 -6.16 -9.28
C LEU A 42 -2.14 -4.98 -9.70
N GLU A 43 -1.65 -4.97 -10.93
CA GLU A 43 -0.89 -3.86 -11.52
C GLU A 43 -1.73 -2.58 -11.53
N ARG A 44 -2.99 -2.65 -12.00
CA ARG A 44 -3.92 -1.49 -11.95
C ARG A 44 -4.19 -0.99 -10.53
N ARG A 45 -4.34 -1.88 -9.55
CA ARG A 45 -4.49 -1.49 -8.13
C ARG A 45 -3.23 -0.84 -7.59
N ALA A 46 -2.05 -1.35 -7.94
CA ALA A 46 -0.78 -0.77 -7.53
C ALA A 46 -0.59 0.63 -8.12
N GLU A 47 -0.93 0.83 -9.39
CA GLU A 47 -0.93 2.15 -10.04
C GLU A 47 -1.92 3.14 -9.38
N GLN A 48 -3.11 2.66 -9.00
CA GLN A 48 -4.09 3.47 -8.27
C GLN A 48 -3.61 3.84 -6.86
N GLN A 49 -2.89 2.95 -6.18
CA GLN A 49 -2.33 3.21 -4.85
C GLN A 49 -1.06 4.07 -4.89
N GLN A 50 -0.33 4.09 -6.00
CA GLN A 50 0.84 4.97 -6.19
C GLN A 50 0.46 6.42 -6.49
N LYS A 51 -0.75 6.69 -6.96
CA LYS A 51 -1.22 8.07 -7.05
C LYS A 51 -1.28 8.63 -5.63
N PRO A 52 -0.50 9.67 -5.29
CA PRO A 52 -0.62 10.30 -3.99
C PRO A 52 -2.08 10.64 -3.77
N SER A 53 -2.61 10.26 -2.61
CA SER A 53 -4.00 10.54 -2.32
C SER A 53 -4.19 12.05 -2.42
N VAL A 54 -5.36 12.50 -2.87
CA VAL A 54 -5.70 13.94 -2.91
C VAL A 54 -5.41 14.59 -1.54
N ILE A 55 -5.59 13.84 -0.45
CA ILE A 55 -5.25 14.25 0.91
C ILE A 55 -3.75 14.47 1.10
N GLN A 56 -2.89 13.58 0.61
CA GLN A 56 -1.43 13.78 0.67
C GLN A 56 -0.97 14.96 -0.17
N ASP A 57 -1.53 15.15 -1.36
CA ASP A 57 -1.22 16.30 -2.20
C ASP A 57 -1.70 17.60 -1.57
N CYS A 58 -2.90 17.61 -0.97
CA CYS A 58 -3.37 18.74 -0.18
C CYS A 58 -2.42 19.04 0.98
N LYS A 59 -1.92 18.05 1.73
CA LYS A 59 -0.94 18.27 2.80
C LYS A 59 0.40 18.85 2.30
N ARG A 60 0.77 18.55 1.05
CA ARG A 60 1.97 19.12 0.41
C ARG A 60 1.77 20.53 -0.13
N SER A 61 0.52 20.94 -0.38
CA SER A 61 0.18 22.29 -0.83
C SER A 61 0.60 23.34 0.19
N GLU A 62 1.27 24.38 -0.29
CA GLU A 62 1.75 25.47 0.55
C GLU A 62 0.61 26.24 1.24
N ILE A 63 -0.52 26.37 0.55
CA ILE A 63 -1.72 27.00 1.10
C ILE A 63 -2.26 26.18 2.28
N MET A 64 -2.31 24.85 2.14
CA MET A 64 -2.79 23.98 3.20
C MET A 64 -1.84 23.98 4.40
N LYS A 65 -0.52 23.97 4.18
CA LYS A 65 0.46 24.12 5.27
C LYS A 65 0.24 25.41 6.05
N ARG A 66 0.00 26.54 5.36
CA ARG A 66 -0.34 27.82 5.99
C ARG A 66 -1.62 27.75 6.81
N ILE A 67 -2.68 27.15 6.26
CA ILE A 67 -3.94 26.96 6.97
C ILE A 67 -3.70 26.13 8.23
N LEU A 68 -3.04 24.98 8.12
CA LEU A 68 -2.73 24.10 9.27
C LEU A 68 -1.90 24.81 10.33
N PHE A 69 -0.95 25.65 9.93
CA PHE A 69 -0.17 26.48 10.86
C PHE A 69 -1.04 27.49 11.61
N ILE A 70 -1.94 28.22 10.92
CA ILE A 70 -2.87 29.18 11.56
C ILE A 70 -3.79 28.49 12.59
N TYR A 71 -4.23 27.27 12.29
CA TYR A 71 -5.07 26.48 13.21
C TYR A 71 -4.27 25.72 14.29
N GLY A 72 -2.95 25.90 14.39
CA GLY A 72 -2.10 25.24 15.39
C GLY A 72 -1.91 23.74 15.18
N ALA A 73 -2.23 23.23 14.00
CA ALA A 73 -2.13 21.81 13.63
C ALA A 73 -0.90 21.50 12.75
N GLY A 74 -0.08 22.51 12.42
CA GLY A 74 1.17 22.38 11.66
C GLY A 74 2.36 22.86 12.46
N GLU A 75 3.49 22.15 12.38
CA GLU A 75 4.69 22.40 13.20
C GLU A 75 5.61 23.48 12.61
N GLU A 76 5.52 23.78 11.31
CA GLU A 76 6.42 24.69 10.61
C GLU A 76 5.67 25.73 9.77
N LEU A 77 6.19 26.96 9.79
CA LEU A 77 5.70 28.07 8.97
C LEU A 77 6.36 27.93 7.58
N PRO A 78 5.60 27.66 6.50
CA PRO A 78 6.16 27.52 5.16
C PRO A 78 6.88 28.82 4.74
N VAL A 79 8.21 28.77 4.67
CA VAL A 79 9.07 29.88 4.23
C VAL A 79 9.13 29.88 2.70
N ILE A 80 8.87 31.05 2.11
CA ILE A 80 8.81 31.31 0.65
C ILE A 80 10.20 31.19 0.03
#